data_AF-A0A527ZBI9-F1
#
_entry.id   AF-A0A527ZBI9-F1
#
_cell.length_a   1.000
_cell.length_b   1.000
_cell.length_c   1.000
_cell.angle_alpha   90.00
_cell.angle_beta   90.00
_cell.angle_gamma   90.00
#
_symmetry.space_group_name_H-M   'P 1'
#
loop_
_entity.id
_entity.type
_entity.pdbx_description
1 polymer ?
#
loop_
_entity_poly.entity_id
_entity_poly.type
_entity_poly.pdbx_seq_one_letter_code
_entity_poly.pdbx_strand_id
1 'polypeptide(L)'
;CEEPVDVAAPLLIRSRALSDIDLIALIGRHGLPHARAIARRKDLNPTIAHLIRALEKPTLVSVRQPEANAKTVPESAEVVGDGSQQVPGAAAENARRRLRSMMRDAESGGATINPFSGANTYVKLRETALTGNAAFFQTALADALEIDFSTARSLTANRTYTSLLAVLRALDLGEEKAFLITAAVYPTEFSHPQAIRIFLDRYRLLHRDAALDRLRGWKAET
;
A
#
# COMPACT_ATOMS: atom_id res chain seq x y z
N CYS A 1 11.19 -16.73 -13.63
CA CYS A 1 11.57 -18.14 -13.38
C CYS A 1 11.36 -18.40 -11.90
N GLU A 2 10.49 -19.33 -11.53
CA GLU A 2 10.24 -19.74 -10.13
C GLU A 2 11.28 -20.77 -9.62
N GLU A 3 12.20 -21.18 -10.50
CA GLU A 3 13.20 -22.21 -10.23
C GLU A 3 14.33 -21.71 -9.33
N PRO A 4 14.98 -22.60 -8.57
CA PRO A 4 16.13 -22.24 -7.74
C PRO A 4 17.28 -21.66 -8.56
N VAL A 5 18.12 -20.86 -7.91
CA VAL A 5 19.22 -20.13 -8.56
C VAL A 5 20.18 -21.04 -9.34
N ASP A 6 20.37 -22.27 -8.89
CA ASP A 6 21.25 -23.26 -9.54
C ASP A 6 20.76 -23.67 -10.93
N VAL A 7 19.44 -23.67 -11.14
CA VAL A 7 18.82 -23.99 -12.44
C VAL A 7 18.71 -22.73 -13.30
N ALA A 8 18.38 -21.59 -12.70
CA ALA A 8 18.20 -20.33 -13.42
C ALA A 8 19.52 -19.65 -13.84
N ALA A 9 20.63 -19.88 -13.13
CA ALA A 9 21.89 -19.14 -13.31
C ALA A 9 22.43 -19.16 -14.75
N PRO A 10 22.47 -20.30 -15.50
CA PRO A 10 22.94 -20.30 -16.88
C PRO A 10 22.12 -19.37 -17.79
N LEU A 11 20.80 -19.30 -17.57
CA LEU A 11 19.89 -18.45 -18.34
C LEU A 11 20.05 -16.98 -17.97
N LEU A 12 20.17 -16.65 -16.68
CA LEU A 12 20.37 -15.28 -16.21
C LEU A 12 21.69 -14.66 -16.69
N ILE A 13 22.72 -15.49 -16.87
CA ILE A 13 24.05 -15.04 -17.29
C ILE A 13 24.13 -14.86 -18.81
N ARG A 14 23.48 -15.72 -19.60
CA ARG A 14 23.72 -15.83 -21.05
C ARG A 14 22.54 -15.48 -21.95
N SER A 15 21.31 -15.57 -21.45
CA SER A 15 20.12 -15.36 -22.29
C SER A 15 20.00 -13.89 -22.69
N ARG A 16 19.77 -13.63 -23.98
CA ARG A 16 19.47 -12.29 -24.52
C ARG A 16 17.98 -11.95 -24.54
N ALA A 17 17.12 -12.93 -24.27
CA ALA A 17 15.66 -12.72 -24.26
C ALA A 17 15.17 -11.94 -23.03
N LEU A 18 16.00 -11.83 -21.98
CA LEU A 18 15.68 -11.09 -20.76
C LEU A 18 16.05 -9.61 -20.94
N SER A 19 15.04 -8.75 -20.88
CA SER A 19 15.21 -7.30 -20.88
C SER A 19 15.67 -6.79 -19.51
N ASP A 20 16.18 -5.56 -19.46
CA ASP A 20 16.58 -4.91 -18.21
C ASP A 20 15.43 -4.82 -17.20
N ILE A 21 14.19 -4.63 -17.67
CA ILE A 21 12.98 -4.58 -16.85
C ILE A 21 12.73 -5.94 -16.20
N ASP A 22 12.88 -7.03 -16.97
CA ASP A 22 12.71 -8.39 -16.46
C ASP A 22 13.76 -8.74 -15.40
N LEU A 23 15.01 -8.29 -15.60
CA LEU A 23 16.08 -8.49 -14.62
C LEU A 23 15.78 -7.79 -13.30
N ILE A 24 15.28 -6.55 -13.34
CA ILE A 24 14.89 -5.80 -12.13
C ILE A 24 13.72 -6.49 -11.43
N ALA A 25 12.70 -6.91 -12.19
CA ALA A 25 11.55 -7.64 -11.65
C ALA A 25 11.97 -8.96 -10.98
N LEU A 26 12.91 -9.69 -11.59
CA LEU A 26 13.43 -10.94 -11.05
C LEU A 26 14.23 -10.73 -9.76
N ILE A 27 15.03 -9.66 -9.67
CA ILE A 27 15.72 -9.26 -8.44
C ILE A 27 14.70 -8.93 -7.34
N GLY A 28 13.64 -8.19 -7.65
CA GLY A 28 12.60 -7.83 -6.69
C GLY A 28 11.82 -9.04 -6.17
N ARG A 29 11.55 -10.03 -7.02
CA ARG A 29 10.78 -11.24 -6.66
C ARG A 29 11.60 -12.31 -5.94
N HIS A 30 12.85 -12.52 -6.33
CA HIS A 30 13.66 -13.64 -5.83
C HIS A 30 14.88 -13.21 -4.99
N GLY A 31 15.12 -11.91 -4.87
CA GLY A 31 16.11 -11.33 -3.96
C GLY A 31 17.57 -11.56 -4.37
N LEU A 32 18.44 -11.46 -3.35
CA LEU A 32 19.89 -11.39 -3.49
C LEU A 32 20.56 -12.60 -4.19
N PRO A 33 20.11 -13.86 -4.03
CA PRO A 33 20.70 -14.99 -4.76
C PRO A 33 20.61 -14.82 -6.28
N HIS A 34 19.47 -14.34 -6.78
CA HIS A 34 19.26 -14.11 -8.21
C HIS A 34 19.97 -12.84 -8.69
N ALA A 35 20.02 -11.80 -7.85
CA ALA A 35 20.82 -10.61 -8.09
C ALA A 35 22.30 -10.95 -8.34
N ARG A 36 22.87 -11.85 -7.54
CA ARG A 36 24.25 -12.35 -7.71
C ARG A 36 24.47 -13.11 -9.01
N ALA A 37 23.50 -13.90 -9.45
CA ALA A 37 23.58 -14.59 -10.73
C ALA A 37 23.57 -13.59 -11.90
N ILE A 38 22.70 -12.57 -11.84
CA ILE A 38 22.59 -11.51 -12.85
C ILE A 38 23.86 -10.66 -12.92
N ALA A 39 24.52 -10.40 -11.78
CA ALA A 39 25.77 -9.63 -11.71
C ALA A 39 26.91 -10.20 -12.57
N ARG A 40 26.86 -11.48 -12.94
CA ARG A 40 27.88 -12.17 -13.76
C ARG A 40 27.69 -11.96 -15.27
N ARG A 41 26.64 -11.25 -15.71
CA ARG A 41 26.36 -10.97 -17.13
C ARG A 41 27.37 -9.95 -17.68
N LYS A 42 27.90 -10.20 -18.89
CA LYS A 42 28.93 -9.35 -19.52
C LYS A 42 28.39 -7.98 -19.97
N ASP A 43 27.16 -7.95 -20.47
CA ASP A 43 26.52 -6.74 -21.01
C ASP A 43 25.42 -6.24 -20.05
N LEU A 44 25.75 -6.07 -18.77
CA LEU A 44 24.80 -5.63 -17.76
C LEU A 44 24.72 -4.09 -17.72
N ASN A 45 23.49 -3.57 -17.66
CA ASN A 45 23.25 -2.15 -17.49
C ASN A 45 23.90 -1.61 -16.20
N PRO A 46 24.66 -0.50 -16.25
CA PRO A 46 25.38 0.04 -15.09
C PRO A 46 24.47 0.34 -13.89
N THR A 47 23.24 0.79 -14.14
CA THR A 47 22.25 1.08 -13.07
C THR A 47 21.87 -0.19 -12.31
N ILE A 48 21.69 -1.31 -13.01
CA ILE A 48 21.37 -2.60 -12.38
C ILE A 48 22.59 -3.12 -11.60
N ALA A 49 23.80 -2.94 -12.11
CA ALA A 49 25.02 -3.30 -11.39
C ALA A 49 25.17 -2.49 -10.08
N HIS A 50 24.81 -1.21 -10.08
CA HIS A 50 24.78 -0.39 -8.87
C HIS A 50 23.71 -0.87 -7.87
N LEU A 51 22.51 -1.21 -8.34
CA LEU A 51 21.44 -1.78 -7.51
C LEU A 51 21.91 -3.06 -6.82
N ILE A 52 22.50 -4.00 -7.56
CA ILE A 52 22.97 -5.27 -6.99
C ILE A 52 24.06 -5.01 -5.93
N ARG A 53 24.98 -4.08 -6.18
CA ARG A 53 26.03 -3.71 -5.22
C ARG A 53 25.46 -3.10 -3.94
N ALA A 54 24.40 -2.29 -4.06
CA ALA A 54 23.69 -1.72 -2.90
C ALA A 54 22.97 -2.81 -2.09
N LEU A 55 22.44 -3.84 -2.76
CA LEU A 55 21.84 -5.00 -2.09
C LEU A 55 22.88 -5.89 -1.40
N GLU A 56 24.08 -6.07 -1.99
CA GLU A 56 25.16 -6.87 -1.42
C GLU A 56 25.88 -6.23 -0.24
N LYS A 57 25.95 -4.90 -0.22
CA LYS A 57 26.45 -4.13 0.90
C LYS A 57 25.27 -3.37 1.52
N PRO A 58 24.51 -3.99 2.43
CA PRO A 58 23.61 -3.26 3.31
C PRO A 58 24.45 -2.48 4.34
N THR A 59 25.37 -1.65 3.87
CA THR A 59 25.95 -0.57 4.65
C THR A 59 24.80 0.38 4.93
N LEU A 60 24.26 0.24 6.15
CA LEU A 60 23.54 1.23 6.93
C LEU A 60 23.01 2.36 6.07
N VAL A 61 21.70 2.31 5.79
CA VAL A 61 20.94 3.49 5.37
C VAL A 61 21.19 4.56 6.42
N SER A 62 22.22 5.37 6.17
CA SER A 62 22.45 6.61 6.89
C SER A 62 21.22 7.44 6.61
N VAL A 63 20.37 7.55 7.63
CA VAL A 63 19.38 8.60 7.73
C VAL A 63 20.12 9.88 7.37
N ARG A 64 19.78 10.46 6.22
CA ARG A 64 20.21 11.81 5.85
C ARG A 64 19.70 12.74 6.96
N GLN A 65 20.55 12.99 7.95
CA GLN A 65 20.43 14.15 8.80
C GLN A 65 20.58 15.36 7.86
N PRO A 66 19.65 16.33 7.86
CA PRO A 66 19.86 17.57 7.15
C PRO A 66 21.05 18.29 7.80
N GLU A 67 22.14 18.42 7.06
CA GLU A 67 23.30 19.20 7.45
C GLU A 67 22.88 20.66 7.56
N ALA A 68 22.58 21.09 8.80
CA ALA A 68 22.51 22.49 9.17
C ALA A 68 23.92 23.07 9.06
N ASN A 69 24.09 23.92 8.06
CA ASN A 69 25.27 24.72 7.79
C ASN A 69 25.60 25.58 9.03
N ALA A 70 26.65 25.21 9.77
CA ALA A 70 27.18 25.98 10.89
C ALA A 70 28.58 26.50 10.54
N LYS A 71 28.65 27.79 10.20
CA LYS A 71 29.88 28.59 10.27
C LYS A 71 29.51 30.03 10.61
N THR A 72 29.56 30.34 11.90
CA THR A 72 30.14 31.57 12.49
C THR A 72 29.89 31.61 14.01
N VAL A 73 30.98 31.71 14.75
CA VAL A 73 31.14 32.16 16.15
C VAL A 73 31.79 33.57 16.01
N PRO A 74 31.74 34.57 16.94
CA PRO A 74 31.70 34.52 18.41
C PRO A 74 30.67 35.47 19.10
N GLU A 75 30.16 35.12 20.28
CA GLU A 75 30.60 35.55 21.64
C GLU A 75 29.75 36.69 22.21
N SER A 76 29.00 36.38 23.27
CA SER A 76 28.93 37.16 24.53
C SER A 76 27.86 36.58 25.46
N ALA A 77 28.28 36.27 26.68
CA ALA A 77 27.57 36.40 27.96
C ALA A 77 26.11 35.86 28.05
N GLU A 78 25.87 34.83 28.85
CA GLU A 78 25.68 34.92 30.31
C GLU A 78 25.39 33.53 30.88
N VAL A 79 26.11 33.22 31.95
CA VAL A 79 25.96 32.01 32.75
C VAL A 79 25.09 32.39 33.95
N VAL A 80 23.88 31.83 34.03
CA VAL A 80 23.17 31.71 35.31
C VAL A 80 22.72 30.27 35.42
N GLY A 81 23.42 29.53 36.27
CA GLY A 81 23.05 28.18 36.63
C GLY A 81 21.85 28.18 37.57
N ASP A 82 20.95 27.24 37.34
CA ASP A 82 20.19 26.64 38.44
C ASP A 82 20.43 25.13 38.43
N GLY A 83 21.00 24.66 39.52
CA GLY A 83 21.44 23.30 39.71
C GLY A 83 20.29 22.45 40.23
N SER A 84 19.61 21.74 39.32
CA SER A 84 18.86 20.55 39.71
C SER A 84 19.65 19.33 39.28
N GLN A 85 20.24 18.64 40.26
CA GLN A 85 20.83 17.31 40.10
C GLN A 85 19.83 16.39 39.37
N GLN A 86 20.04 16.23 38.07
CA GLN A 86 19.28 15.27 37.27
C GLN A 86 19.68 13.88 37.73
N VAL A 87 18.78 13.22 38.46
CA VAL A 87 18.90 11.82 38.84
C VAL A 87 19.26 11.01 37.59
N PRO A 88 20.31 10.16 37.61
CA PRO A 88 20.68 9.33 36.47
C PRO A 88 19.46 8.52 36.02
N GLY A 89 18.99 8.76 34.79
CA GLY A 89 17.81 8.11 34.22
C GLY A 89 16.55 8.98 34.10
N ALA A 90 16.50 10.17 34.73
CA ALA A 90 15.34 11.07 34.61
C ALA A 90 15.14 11.56 33.16
N ALA A 91 16.23 11.87 32.45
CA ALA A 91 16.17 12.25 31.04
C ALA A 91 15.69 11.08 30.14
N ALA A 92 16.14 9.85 30.44
CA ALA A 92 15.72 8.65 29.71
C ALA A 92 14.24 8.31 29.96
N GLU A 93 13.77 8.45 31.19
CA GLU A 93 12.38 8.18 31.54
C GLU A 93 11.43 9.25 30.96
N ASN A 94 11.86 10.52 30.93
CA ASN A 94 11.14 11.57 30.23
C ASN A 94 11.08 11.32 28.71
N ALA A 95 12.17 10.85 28.11
CA ALA A 95 12.18 10.46 26.70
C ALA A 95 11.20 9.31 26.42
N ARG A 96 11.18 8.28 27.29
CA ARG A 96 10.22 7.16 27.18
C ARG A 96 8.77 7.61 27.33
N ARG A 97 8.47 8.48 28.30
CA ARG A 97 7.11 9.03 28.47
C ARG A 97 6.67 9.82 27.24
N ARG A 98 7.56 10.64 26.68
CA ARG A 98 7.29 11.46 25.49
C ARG A 98 7.08 10.60 24.24
N LEU A 99 7.87 9.54 24.07
CA LEU A 99 7.65 8.56 23.01
C LEU A 99 6.33 7.80 23.20
N ARG A 100 5.99 7.41 24.43
CA ARG A 100 4.74 6.70 24.72
C ARG A 100 3.49 7.59 24.52
N SER A 101 3.56 8.89 24.81
CA SER A 101 2.47 9.82 24.49
C SER A 101 2.32 10.01 22.98
N MET A 102 3.43 10.18 22.26
CA MET A 102 3.42 10.27 20.79
C MET A 102 2.88 9.00 20.12
N MET A 103 3.18 7.81 20.67
CA MET A 103 2.62 6.55 20.16
C MET A 103 1.11 6.44 20.40
N ARG A 104 0.60 6.91 21.54
CA ARG A 104 -0.86 6.96 21.79
C ARG A 104 -1.59 7.95 20.89
N ASP A 105 -0.99 9.10 20.63
CA ASP A 105 -1.56 10.10 19.72
C ASP A 105 -1.50 9.62 18.25
N ALA A 106 -0.47 8.85 17.88
CA ALA A 106 -0.37 8.20 16.57
C ALA A 106 -1.40 7.08 16.37
N GLU A 107 -1.79 6.36 17.44
CA GLU A 107 -2.83 5.32 17.38
C GLU A 107 -4.24 5.90 17.27
N SER A 108 -4.49 7.12 17.77
CA SER A 108 -5.79 7.80 17.64
C SER A 108 -5.93 8.70 16.40
N GLY A 109 -4.82 9.03 15.72
CA GLY A 109 -4.77 10.07 14.68
C GLY A 109 -4.63 9.60 13.22
N GLY A 110 -4.59 8.30 12.94
CA GLY A 110 -4.49 7.84 11.57
C GLY A 110 -4.53 6.34 11.46
N ALA A 111 -5.61 5.83 10.88
CA ALA A 111 -5.62 4.50 10.31
C ALA A 111 -4.36 4.35 9.46
N THR A 112 -3.37 3.63 9.97
CA THR A 112 -2.29 3.12 9.15
C THR A 112 -2.98 2.25 8.12
N ILE A 113 -3.17 2.78 6.91
CA ILE A 113 -3.68 2.00 5.79
C ILE A 113 -2.58 0.99 5.52
N ASN A 114 -2.65 -0.13 6.22
CA ASN A 114 -1.82 -1.28 5.94
C ASN A 114 -2.14 -1.63 4.47
N PRO A 115 -1.20 -1.50 3.51
CA PRO A 115 -1.47 -1.83 2.11
C PRO A 115 -1.89 -3.31 1.96
N PHE A 116 -1.54 -4.14 2.94
CA PHE A 116 -1.99 -5.51 3.10
C PHE A 116 -3.47 -5.64 3.52
N SER A 117 -4.03 -4.67 4.23
CA SER A 117 -5.44 -4.65 4.63
C SER A 117 -6.33 -4.48 3.40
N GLY A 118 -6.04 -3.51 2.53
CA GLY A 118 -6.78 -3.31 1.27
C GLY A 118 -6.66 -4.50 0.30
N ALA A 119 -5.48 -5.14 0.25
CA ALA A 119 -5.29 -6.37 -0.53
C ALA A 119 -6.14 -7.54 0.02
N ASN A 120 -6.21 -7.69 1.34
CA ASN A 120 -7.04 -8.72 1.99
C ASN A 120 -8.54 -8.43 1.82
N THR A 121 -8.95 -7.17 1.91
CA THR A 121 -10.33 -6.74 1.64
C THR A 121 -10.75 -7.07 0.21
N TYR A 122 -9.90 -6.79 -0.78
CA TYR A 122 -10.17 -7.16 -2.17
C TYR A 122 -10.34 -8.67 -2.34
N VAL A 123 -9.46 -9.49 -1.74
CA VAL A 123 -9.56 -10.96 -1.84
C VAL A 123 -10.88 -11.44 -1.25
N LYS A 124 -11.26 -11.00 -0.06
CA LYS A 124 -12.55 -11.38 0.57
C LYS A 124 -13.75 -10.98 -0.27
N LEU A 125 -13.78 -9.74 -0.76
CA LEU A 125 -14.86 -9.24 -1.63
C LEU A 125 -14.93 -10.02 -2.94
N ARG A 126 -13.78 -10.36 -3.52
CA ARG A 126 -13.69 -11.18 -4.74
C ARG A 126 -14.27 -12.57 -4.51
N GLU A 127 -13.77 -13.30 -3.51
CA GLU A 127 -14.21 -14.67 -3.25
C GLU A 127 -15.72 -14.72 -2.99
N THR A 128 -16.22 -13.80 -2.15
CA THR A 128 -17.65 -13.73 -1.83
C THR A 128 -18.51 -13.31 -3.02
N ALA A 129 -18.07 -12.37 -3.86
CA ALA A 129 -18.77 -12.01 -5.08
C ALA A 129 -18.85 -13.18 -6.08
N LEU A 130 -17.75 -13.93 -6.24
CA LEU A 130 -17.68 -15.07 -7.16
C LEU A 130 -18.52 -16.27 -6.70
N THR A 131 -18.89 -16.36 -5.41
CA THR A 131 -19.82 -17.40 -4.94
C THR A 131 -21.23 -17.24 -5.51
N GLY A 132 -21.59 -16.05 -6.01
CA GLY A 132 -22.95 -15.74 -6.47
C GLY A 132 -23.98 -15.57 -5.34
N ASN A 133 -23.58 -15.72 -4.07
CA ASN A 133 -24.44 -15.48 -2.93
C ASN A 133 -24.33 -14.03 -2.45
N ALA A 134 -25.37 -13.24 -2.73
CA ALA A 134 -25.43 -11.83 -2.36
C ALA A 134 -25.25 -11.60 -0.85
N ALA A 135 -25.72 -12.50 0.02
CA ALA A 135 -25.61 -12.33 1.47
C ALA A 135 -24.16 -12.42 1.96
N PHE A 136 -23.35 -13.31 1.37
CA PHE A 136 -21.92 -13.41 1.70
C PHE A 136 -21.16 -12.18 1.24
N PHE A 137 -21.46 -11.68 0.04
CA PHE A 137 -20.88 -10.44 -0.44
C PHE A 137 -21.27 -9.25 0.43
N GLN A 138 -22.55 -9.12 0.78
CA GLN A 138 -23.06 -8.06 1.65
C GLN A 138 -22.43 -8.10 3.04
N THR A 139 -22.20 -9.28 3.61
CA THR A 139 -21.52 -9.44 4.90
C THR A 139 -20.07 -8.98 4.81
N ALA A 140 -19.33 -9.44 3.80
CA ALA A 140 -17.95 -9.01 3.58
C ALA A 140 -17.85 -7.50 3.27
N LEU A 141 -18.86 -6.92 2.62
CA LEU A 141 -18.94 -5.49 2.34
C LEU A 141 -19.22 -4.67 3.60
N ALA A 142 -20.14 -5.14 4.45
CA ALA A 142 -20.42 -4.56 5.75
C ALA A 142 -19.17 -4.55 6.64
N ASP A 143 -18.47 -5.68 6.73
CA ASP A 143 -17.22 -5.83 7.49
C ASP A 143 -16.12 -4.93 6.94
N ALA A 144 -16.00 -4.81 5.61
CA ALA A 144 -14.96 -4.00 4.96
C ALA A 144 -15.15 -2.49 5.15
N LEU A 145 -16.40 -2.05 5.27
CA LEU A 145 -16.77 -0.64 5.40
C LEU A 145 -17.07 -0.24 6.83
N GLU A 146 -17.20 -1.20 7.75
CA GLU A 146 -17.70 -1.00 9.12
C GLU A 146 -19.06 -0.29 9.10
N ILE A 147 -20.02 -0.88 8.39
CA ILE A 147 -21.43 -0.42 8.31
C ILE A 147 -22.37 -1.57 8.66
N ASP A 148 -23.64 -1.26 8.93
CA ASP A 148 -24.64 -2.29 9.15
C ASP A 148 -24.94 -3.12 7.89
N PHE A 149 -25.32 -4.37 8.13
CA PHE A 149 -25.71 -5.31 7.07
C PHE A 149 -26.91 -4.82 6.26
N SER A 150 -27.88 -4.13 6.89
CA SER A 150 -29.03 -3.53 6.21
C SER A 150 -28.60 -2.48 5.18
N THR A 151 -27.63 -1.63 5.54
CA THR A 151 -27.03 -0.61 4.68
C THR A 151 -26.23 -1.25 3.55
N ALA A 152 -25.39 -2.26 3.85
CA ALA A 152 -24.67 -3.01 2.81
C ALA A 152 -25.62 -3.70 1.81
N ARG A 153 -26.76 -4.20 2.30
CA ARG A 153 -27.82 -4.78 1.47
C ARG A 153 -28.51 -3.74 0.61
N SER A 154 -28.86 -2.57 1.13
CA SER A 154 -29.50 -1.51 0.32
C SER A 154 -28.59 -0.99 -0.78
N LEU A 155 -27.27 -0.91 -0.53
CA LEU A 155 -26.26 -0.50 -1.52
C LEU A 155 -26.15 -1.46 -2.70
N THR A 156 -26.39 -2.76 -2.47
CA THR A 156 -26.28 -3.82 -3.48
C THR A 156 -27.62 -4.26 -4.08
N ALA A 157 -28.73 -4.05 -3.36
CA ALA A 157 -30.08 -4.38 -3.84
C ALA A 157 -30.56 -3.47 -4.96
N ASN A 158 -29.96 -2.27 -5.10
CA ASN A 158 -30.26 -1.39 -6.22
C ASN A 158 -29.88 -2.06 -7.54
N ARG A 159 -30.77 -1.94 -8.53
CA ARG A 159 -30.57 -2.48 -9.89
C ARG A 159 -29.35 -1.86 -10.58
N THR A 160 -28.92 -0.70 -10.10
CA THR A 160 -27.79 0.06 -10.63
C THR A 160 -26.57 -0.08 -9.72
N TYR A 161 -25.41 -0.38 -10.31
CA TYR A 161 -24.14 -0.52 -9.61
C TYR A 161 -23.49 0.81 -9.16
N THR A 162 -24.17 1.97 -9.25
CA THR A 162 -23.58 3.29 -8.93
C THR A 162 -23.22 3.44 -7.45
N SER A 163 -24.05 2.91 -6.56
CA SER A 163 -23.77 2.89 -5.11
C SER A 163 -22.55 2.03 -4.82
N LEU A 164 -22.50 0.82 -5.39
CA LEU A 164 -21.34 -0.07 -5.26
C LEU A 164 -20.08 0.57 -5.85
N LEU A 165 -20.17 1.28 -6.97
CA LEU A 165 -19.04 1.96 -7.61
C LEU A 165 -18.40 2.99 -6.66
N ALA A 166 -19.22 3.78 -5.96
CA ALA A 166 -18.72 4.72 -4.95
C ALA A 166 -18.06 4.00 -3.77
N VAL A 167 -18.63 2.90 -3.32
CA VAL A 167 -18.04 2.08 -2.26
C VAL A 167 -16.67 1.52 -2.65
N LEU A 168 -16.56 0.91 -3.83
CA LEU A 168 -15.30 0.34 -4.32
C LEU A 168 -14.22 1.43 -4.51
N ARG A 169 -14.65 2.63 -4.89
CA ARG A 169 -13.76 3.79 -5.00
C ARG A 169 -13.29 4.31 -3.65
N ALA A 170 -14.15 4.32 -2.63
CA ALA A 170 -13.78 4.66 -1.25
C ALA A 170 -12.76 3.67 -0.67
N LEU A 171 -12.88 2.38 -1.02
CA LEU A 171 -11.93 1.31 -0.67
C LEU A 171 -10.60 1.38 -1.44
N ASP A 172 -10.41 2.39 -2.29
CA ASP A 172 -9.21 2.62 -3.10
C ASP A 172 -8.84 1.42 -3.99
N LEU A 173 -9.86 0.72 -4.51
CA LEU A 173 -9.65 -0.37 -5.46
C LEU A 173 -9.32 0.18 -6.85
N GLY A 174 -8.35 -0.46 -7.52
CA GLY A 174 -8.05 -0.15 -8.92
C GLY A 174 -9.20 -0.53 -9.87
N GLU A 175 -9.19 0.05 -11.07
CA GLU A 175 -10.24 -0.15 -12.09
C GLU A 175 -10.54 -1.63 -12.36
N GLU A 176 -9.50 -2.43 -12.55
CA GLU A 176 -9.63 -3.86 -12.88
C GLU A 176 -10.27 -4.66 -11.74
N LYS A 177 -9.88 -4.36 -10.50
CA LYS A 177 -10.40 -5.00 -9.29
C LYS A 177 -11.86 -4.63 -9.06
N ALA A 178 -12.19 -3.35 -9.22
CA ALA A 178 -13.54 -2.85 -9.08
C ALA A 178 -14.47 -3.42 -10.17
N PHE A 179 -13.97 -3.51 -11.41
CA PHE A 179 -14.69 -4.13 -12.52
C PHE A 179 -15.02 -5.59 -12.23
N LEU A 180 -14.04 -6.40 -11.81
CA LEU A 180 -14.24 -7.81 -11.54
C LEU A 180 -15.32 -8.03 -10.47
N ILE A 181 -15.25 -7.29 -9.35
CA ILE A 181 -16.26 -7.38 -8.29
C ILE A 181 -17.64 -6.98 -8.83
N THR A 182 -17.72 -5.86 -9.57
CA THR A 182 -18.99 -5.38 -10.10
C THR A 182 -19.61 -6.35 -11.11
N ALA A 183 -18.80 -6.95 -11.98
CA ALA A 183 -19.24 -7.93 -12.96
C ALA A 183 -19.70 -9.24 -12.31
N ALA A 184 -19.07 -9.65 -11.21
CA ALA A 184 -19.50 -10.83 -10.44
C ALA A 184 -20.83 -10.59 -9.72
N VAL A 185 -21.07 -9.39 -9.17
CA VAL A 185 -22.31 -9.05 -8.47
C VAL A 185 -23.46 -8.74 -9.45
N TYR A 186 -23.16 -8.13 -10.60
CA TYR A 186 -24.13 -7.71 -11.62
C TYR A 186 -23.80 -8.29 -13.01
N PRO A 187 -23.90 -9.62 -13.21
CA PRO A 187 -23.49 -10.26 -14.46
C PRO A 187 -24.30 -9.80 -15.68
N THR A 188 -25.54 -9.36 -15.49
CA THR A 188 -26.43 -8.91 -16.56
C THR A 188 -26.11 -7.52 -17.12
N GLU A 189 -25.31 -6.72 -16.40
CA GLU A 189 -25.01 -5.34 -16.79
C GLU A 189 -23.88 -5.25 -17.82
N PHE A 190 -23.10 -6.32 -18.02
CA PHE A 190 -21.86 -6.31 -18.81
C PHE A 190 -21.91 -7.21 -20.06
N SER A 191 -23.06 -7.27 -20.73
CA SER A 191 -23.23 -8.12 -21.92
C SER A 191 -22.47 -7.65 -23.17
N HIS A 192 -22.00 -6.40 -23.20
CA HIS A 192 -21.37 -5.79 -24.38
C HIS A 192 -20.11 -4.99 -24.02
N PRO A 193 -19.10 -4.89 -24.90
CA PRO A 193 -17.89 -4.11 -24.65
C PRO A 193 -18.15 -2.61 -24.34
N GLN A 194 -19.23 -2.04 -24.87
CA GLN A 194 -19.61 -0.66 -24.58
C GLN A 194 -20.01 -0.46 -23.11
N ALA A 195 -20.63 -1.45 -22.47
CA ALA A 195 -20.97 -1.37 -21.04
C ALA A 195 -19.72 -1.34 -20.16
N ILE A 196 -18.70 -2.11 -20.54
CA ILE A 196 -17.38 -2.10 -19.88
C ILE A 196 -16.74 -0.72 -20.01
N ARG A 197 -16.74 -0.13 -21.22
CA ARG A 197 -16.21 1.22 -21.45
C ARG A 197 -16.92 2.26 -20.57
N ILE A 198 -18.25 2.26 -20.55
CA ILE A 198 -19.06 3.18 -19.73
C ILE A 198 -18.73 3.04 -18.25
N PHE A 199 -18.55 1.80 -17.77
CA PHE A 199 -18.14 1.56 -16.40
C PHE A 199 -16.78 2.18 -16.09
N LEU A 200 -15.76 1.95 -16.94
CA LEU A 200 -14.42 2.49 -16.73
C LEU A 200 -14.41 4.02 -16.74
N ASP A 201 -15.14 4.63 -17.69
CA ASP A 201 -15.26 6.09 -17.77
C ASP A 201 -15.91 6.67 -16.50
N ARG A 202 -16.98 6.04 -16.01
CA ARG A 202 -17.63 6.45 -14.74
C ARG A 202 -16.72 6.26 -13.54
N TYR A 203 -15.94 5.18 -13.49
CA TYR A 203 -15.02 4.91 -12.39
C TYR A 203 -13.89 5.94 -12.32
N ARG A 204 -13.37 6.36 -13.47
CA ARG A 204 -12.33 7.40 -13.57
C ARG A 204 -12.84 8.78 -13.16
N LEU A 205 -14.06 9.12 -13.56
CA LEU A 205 -14.69 10.38 -13.20
C LEU A 205 -15.04 10.47 -11.71
N LEU A 206 -15.20 9.34 -11.02
CA LEU A 206 -15.49 9.35 -9.60
C LEU A 206 -14.23 9.60 -8.77
N HIS A 207 -14.14 10.80 -8.21
CA HIS A 207 -13.08 11.16 -7.27
C HIS A 207 -13.23 10.40 -5.94
N ARG A 208 -12.08 10.00 -5.37
CA ARG A 208 -12.03 9.27 -4.10
C ARG A 208 -12.64 10.07 -2.95
N ASP A 209 -12.44 11.38 -2.92
CA ASP A 209 -12.97 12.24 -1.86
C ASP A 209 -14.51 12.29 -1.88
N ALA A 210 -15.10 12.46 -3.07
CA ALA A 210 -16.55 12.42 -3.25
C ALA A 210 -17.15 11.04 -2.88
N ALA A 211 -16.40 9.97 -3.09
CA ALA A 211 -16.80 8.62 -2.69
C ALA A 211 -16.75 8.44 -1.16
N LEU A 212 -15.72 8.98 -0.50
CA LEU A 212 -15.60 8.95 0.96
C LEU A 212 -16.69 9.78 1.64
N ASP A 213 -17.08 10.93 1.08
CA ASP A 213 -18.16 11.75 1.63
C ASP A 213 -19.52 11.04 1.56
N ARG A 214 -19.79 10.30 0.48
CA ARG A 214 -20.97 9.44 0.40
C ARG A 214 -20.95 8.32 1.44
N LEU A 215 -19.79 7.70 1.65
CA LEU A 215 -19.63 6.66 2.66
C LEU A 215 -19.87 7.20 4.08
N ARG A 216 -19.40 8.42 4.37
CA ARG A 216 -19.68 9.10 5.65
C ARG A 216 -21.18 9.34 5.85
N GLY A 217 -21.90 9.71 4.79
CA GLY A 217 -23.36 9.83 4.83
C GLY A 217 -24.04 8.52 5.25
N TRP A 218 -23.67 7.40 4.64
CA TRP A 218 -24.23 6.09 4.99
C TRP A 218 -23.85 5.62 6.40
N LYS A 219 -22.63 5.91 6.85
CA LYS A 219 -22.21 5.63 8.23
C LYS A 219 -23.00 6.44 9.26
N ALA A 220 -23.46 7.65 8.92
CA ALA A 220 -24.25 8.48 9.83
C ALA A 220 -25.73 8.03 9.94
N GLU A 221 -26.21 7.26 8.96
CA GLU A 221 -27.56 6.66 8.96
C GLU A 221 -27.61 5.31 9.70
N THR A 222 -26.44 4.81 10.14
CA THR A 222 -26.24 3.55 10.85
C THR A 222 -26.24 3.82 12.36
#